data_AF-A0A0A2L2H9-F1
#
_entry.id   AF-A0A0A2L2H9-F1
#
_cell.length_a   1.000
_cell.length_b   1.000
_cell.length_c   1.000
_cell.angle_alpha   90.00
_cell.angle_beta   90.00
_cell.angle_gamma   90.00
#
_symmetry.space_group_name_H-M   'P 1'
#
loop_
_entity.id
_entity.type
_entity.pdbx_description
1 polymer ?
#
loop_
_entity_poly.entity_id
_entity_poly.type
_entity_poly.pdbx_seq_one_letter_code
_entity_poly.pdbx_strand_id
1 'polypeptide(L)'
;MGTRGLWNLQVDDCWYRLRHPRIRVSPPEAAETLRRVKQIHDKTINLEQWERVSFPSPLDAYFDFVYTIDRDAGTFILSTWSCVDRILMPLALEASLADICETSSISVNSLRPSPLLSIPNSGKDQDPESNSASLEPLNIQTCFPTAIFELQQQFFLDFVFLWRSWIGDPMTWRYGSRVFNAFARAILCLASWDFEVSYDCDPPLPINHSSIPGWKFPEEELYWFHGFLIMLQPNLESQSMLRTAITRAKAFISSSARTTRKVRSILISPGHIAFVELFQHTVACSQVLPLLADRSASQCTPGFRVLAQVLSTDCWKETCVHREKRPSSMPPEILSEILHHSEPRDAVSFAQASFKVERLYYDSVPQFKHVSVQRLNLSIPCCGDRTGLENLGVRCIRCHTWQHQKCIGLEILPSDNSFICATCLKEDSKATHLTPGGISRLHSRTERRTCAVTVDGSVKGLRVRLSKPAHLRPELRIIGDLIHSIPKGLVDFSIQFNGSFAGLAYGLDDLELDQNH
;
A
#
# COMPACT_ATOMS: atom_id res chain seq x y z
N MET A 1 -16.24 28.99 13.71
CA MET A 1 -15.53 28.31 12.60
C MET A 1 -16.58 27.53 11.81
N GLY A 2 -16.54 27.52 10.48
CA GLY A 2 -17.55 26.81 9.68
C GLY A 2 -17.25 25.31 9.59
N THR A 3 -18.29 24.49 9.48
CA THR A 3 -18.19 23.04 9.27
C THR A 3 -17.46 22.73 7.96
N ARG A 4 -16.51 21.82 8.02
CA ARG A 4 -15.64 21.44 6.90
C ARG A 4 -16.07 20.12 6.29
N GLY A 5 -16.06 20.02 4.96
CA GLY A 5 -16.41 18.79 4.29
C GLY A 5 -16.40 18.85 2.78
N LEU A 6 -16.89 17.77 2.18
CA LEU A 6 -17.01 17.61 0.74
C LEU A 6 -18.23 16.75 0.38
N TRP A 7 -18.59 16.78 -0.90
CA TRP A 7 -19.60 15.91 -1.48
C TRP A 7 -18.99 15.01 -2.54
N ASN A 8 -19.23 13.70 -2.43
CA ASN A 8 -19.02 12.70 -3.47
C ASN A 8 -20.39 12.35 -4.08
N LEU A 9 -20.44 12.18 -5.39
CA LEU A 9 -21.63 11.81 -6.12
C LEU A 9 -21.27 10.76 -7.16
N GLN A 10 -21.98 9.63 -7.16
CA GLN A 10 -21.93 8.65 -8.25
C GLN A 10 -23.20 8.75 -9.09
N VAL A 11 -23.00 8.94 -10.39
CA VAL A 11 -24.06 9.05 -11.40
C VAL A 11 -23.58 8.39 -12.68
N ASP A 12 -24.36 7.43 -13.19
CA ASP A 12 -24.12 6.73 -14.45
C ASP A 12 -22.69 6.14 -14.49
N ASP A 13 -22.32 5.41 -13.41
CA ASP A 13 -21.01 4.80 -13.16
C ASP A 13 -19.81 5.78 -13.11
N CYS A 14 -20.08 7.08 -13.02
CA CYS A 14 -19.07 8.12 -12.94
C CYS A 14 -19.06 8.78 -11.55
N TRP A 15 -17.86 8.91 -10.98
CA TRP A 15 -17.66 9.65 -9.73
C TRP A 15 -17.42 11.13 -9.97
N TYR A 16 -18.06 11.93 -9.13
CA TYR A 16 -17.96 13.38 -9.10
C TYR A 16 -17.68 13.84 -7.68
N ARG A 17 -16.92 14.91 -7.56
CA ARG A 17 -16.58 15.56 -6.31
C ARG A 17 -16.96 17.03 -6.37
N LEU A 18 -17.60 17.51 -5.32
CA LEU A 18 -17.81 18.94 -5.10
C LEU A 18 -17.16 19.36 -3.80
N ARG A 19 -16.29 20.37 -3.91
CA ARG A 19 -15.59 20.97 -2.80
C ARG A 19 -15.67 22.48 -2.89
N HIS A 20 -16.23 23.12 -1.86
CA HIS A 20 -16.19 24.57 -1.75
C HIS A 20 -14.73 25.05 -1.61
N PRO A 21 -14.31 26.19 -2.20
CA PRO A 21 -12.92 26.67 -2.10
C PRO A 21 -12.39 26.83 -0.67
N ARG A 22 -13.30 27.16 0.27
CA ARG A 22 -13.02 27.25 1.72
C ARG A 22 -13.31 25.95 2.49
N ILE A 23 -13.57 24.85 1.79
CA ILE A 23 -13.88 23.52 2.32
C ILE A 23 -15.15 23.52 3.19
N ARG A 24 -16.04 24.51 3.02
CA ARG A 24 -17.24 24.64 3.86
C ARG A 24 -18.38 23.79 3.34
N VAL A 25 -19.04 23.11 4.26
CA VAL A 25 -20.33 22.43 4.03
C VAL A 25 -21.30 22.76 5.15
N SER A 26 -22.57 22.51 4.92
CA SER A 26 -23.57 22.52 5.98
C SER A 26 -23.50 21.21 6.77
N PRO A 27 -23.76 21.20 8.09
CA PRO A 27 -23.82 19.98 8.89
C PRO A 27 -25.02 19.10 8.49
N PRO A 28 -25.04 17.80 8.85
CA PRO A 28 -26.08 16.86 8.41
C PRO A 28 -27.49 17.35 8.72
N GLU A 29 -27.70 17.89 9.91
CA GLU A 29 -28.99 18.32 10.44
C GLU A 29 -29.52 19.62 9.80
N ALA A 30 -28.69 20.33 9.03
CA ALA A 30 -29.10 21.57 8.39
C ALA A 30 -30.09 21.32 7.25
N ALA A 31 -31.14 22.13 7.19
CA ALA A 31 -32.13 22.09 6.10
C ALA A 31 -31.49 22.26 4.70
N GLU A 32 -30.38 22.99 4.61
CA GLU A 32 -29.62 23.16 3.37
C GLU A 32 -29.04 21.83 2.85
N THR A 33 -28.52 21.00 3.76
CA THR A 33 -27.94 19.69 3.43
C THR A 33 -29.01 18.78 2.87
N LEU A 34 -30.15 18.68 3.55
CA LEU A 34 -31.29 17.89 3.09
C LEU A 34 -31.84 18.42 1.76
N ARG A 35 -31.96 19.73 1.58
CA ARG A 35 -32.39 20.33 0.30
C ARG A 35 -31.46 19.91 -0.83
N ARG A 36 -30.15 19.91 -0.59
CA ARG A 36 -29.17 19.49 -1.59
C ARG A 36 -29.29 18.00 -1.92
N VAL A 37 -29.48 17.13 -0.92
CA VAL A 37 -29.72 15.70 -1.14
C VAL A 37 -30.96 15.49 -2.03
N LYS A 38 -32.07 16.18 -1.73
CA LYS A 38 -33.30 16.14 -2.56
C LYS A 38 -33.05 16.62 -3.99
N GLN A 39 -32.32 17.73 -4.16
CA GLN A 39 -31.96 18.22 -5.49
C GLN A 39 -31.13 17.21 -6.30
N ILE A 40 -30.20 16.50 -5.64
CA ILE A 40 -29.39 15.45 -6.27
C ILE A 40 -30.25 14.25 -6.66
N HIS A 41 -31.13 13.81 -5.76
CA HIS A 41 -32.08 12.73 -6.00
C HIS A 41 -33.01 13.05 -7.18
N ASP A 42 -33.59 14.26 -7.21
CA ASP A 42 -34.53 14.72 -8.23
C ASP A 42 -33.85 15.12 -9.56
N LYS A 43 -32.53 14.93 -9.67
CA LYS A 43 -31.71 15.26 -10.86
C LYS A 43 -31.79 16.74 -11.27
N THR A 44 -31.97 17.63 -10.30
CA THR A 44 -32.09 19.09 -10.55
C THR A 44 -30.79 19.85 -10.36
N ILE A 45 -29.70 19.16 -9.98
CA ILE A 45 -28.39 19.79 -9.80
C ILE A 45 -27.66 20.05 -11.12
N ASN A 46 -26.90 21.15 -11.17
CA ASN A 46 -25.93 21.39 -12.23
C ASN A 46 -24.61 20.67 -11.94
N LEU A 47 -24.19 19.76 -12.82
CA LEU A 47 -22.92 19.02 -12.73
C LEU A 47 -21.69 19.84 -13.14
N GLU A 48 -21.82 21.00 -13.78
CA GLU A 48 -20.68 21.84 -14.20
C GLU A 48 -19.79 22.29 -13.03
N GLN A 49 -20.36 22.41 -11.83
CA GLN A 49 -19.61 22.76 -10.62
C GLN A 49 -18.89 21.57 -9.97
N TRP A 50 -19.15 20.36 -10.47
CA TRP A 50 -18.58 19.13 -9.94
C TRP A 50 -17.35 18.72 -10.75
N GLU A 51 -16.29 18.38 -10.04
CA GLU A 51 -15.09 17.82 -10.64
C GLU A 51 -15.30 16.32 -10.88
N ARG A 52 -15.11 15.86 -12.11
CA ARG A 52 -15.10 14.41 -12.38
C ARG A 52 -13.83 13.79 -11.81
N VAL A 53 -13.98 12.70 -11.08
CA VAL A 53 -12.89 12.04 -10.35
C VAL A 53 -12.92 10.53 -10.55
N SER A 54 -11.81 9.84 -10.33
CA SER A 54 -11.72 8.38 -10.47
C SER A 54 -12.33 7.62 -9.29
N PHE A 55 -12.36 8.25 -8.10
CA PHE A 55 -12.76 7.63 -6.85
C PHE A 55 -13.49 8.63 -5.94
N PRO A 56 -14.36 8.16 -5.03
CA PRO A 56 -14.87 9.00 -3.96
C PRO A 56 -13.71 9.45 -3.06
N SER A 57 -13.70 10.72 -2.67
CA SER A 57 -12.68 11.24 -1.74
C SER A 57 -12.94 10.72 -0.32
N PRO A 58 -11.88 10.37 0.43
CA PRO A 58 -12.01 9.79 1.76
C PRO A 58 -12.32 10.85 2.82
N LEU A 59 -12.68 10.38 4.02
CA LEU A 59 -12.67 11.20 5.24
C LEU A 59 -11.23 11.52 5.68
N ASP A 60 -10.71 12.60 5.13
CA ASP A 60 -9.43 13.18 5.55
C ASP A 60 -9.55 13.97 6.87
N ALA A 61 -8.45 14.07 7.63
CA ALA A 61 -8.39 14.77 8.92
C ALA A 61 -8.78 16.26 8.85
N TYR A 62 -8.78 16.87 7.66
CA TYR A 62 -9.26 18.23 7.45
C TYR A 62 -10.78 18.37 7.42
N PHE A 63 -11.53 17.28 7.22
CA PHE A 63 -12.98 17.29 7.09
C PHE A 63 -13.65 16.86 8.39
N ASP A 64 -14.78 17.52 8.69
CA ASP A 64 -15.68 17.09 9.76
C ASP A 64 -16.69 16.08 9.19
N PHE A 65 -17.14 16.27 7.94
CA PHE A 65 -18.08 15.38 7.24
C PHE A 65 -17.70 15.16 5.76
N VAL A 66 -17.96 13.96 5.26
CA VAL A 66 -17.97 13.65 3.83
C VAL A 66 -19.32 13.02 3.48
N TYR A 67 -20.06 13.67 2.59
CA TYR A 67 -21.33 13.17 2.09
C TYR A 67 -21.09 12.41 0.80
N THR A 68 -21.52 11.16 0.70
CA THR A 68 -21.43 10.35 -0.51
C THR A 68 -22.83 9.92 -0.91
N ILE A 69 -23.26 10.33 -2.11
CA ILE A 69 -24.54 9.92 -2.68
C ILE A 69 -24.26 9.05 -3.89
N ASP A 70 -24.66 7.79 -3.81
CA ASP A 70 -24.66 6.89 -4.95
C ASP A 70 -26.08 6.84 -5.51
N ARG A 71 -26.30 7.56 -6.61
CA ARG A 71 -27.62 7.61 -7.26
C ARG A 71 -27.94 6.29 -7.96
N ASP A 72 -26.92 5.59 -8.43
CA ASP A 72 -27.07 4.35 -9.19
C ASP A 72 -27.47 3.20 -8.26
N ALA A 73 -26.89 3.15 -7.05
CA ALA A 73 -27.28 2.22 -6.00
C ALA A 73 -28.44 2.71 -5.10
N GLY A 74 -28.82 3.99 -5.18
CA GLY A 74 -29.85 4.58 -4.34
C GLY A 74 -29.44 4.72 -2.86
N THR A 75 -28.15 4.95 -2.59
CA THR A 75 -27.62 5.02 -1.22
C THR A 75 -27.10 6.42 -0.85
N PHE A 76 -27.27 6.76 0.43
CA PHE A 76 -26.67 7.93 1.05
C PHE A 76 -25.73 7.47 2.15
N ILE A 77 -24.49 7.95 2.12
CA ILE A 77 -23.45 7.63 3.10
C ILE A 77 -22.87 8.92 3.68
N LEU A 78 -22.88 9.00 5.00
CA LEU A 78 -22.22 10.04 5.79
C LEU A 78 -20.97 9.47 6.45
N SER A 79 -19.80 9.92 6.00
CA SER A 79 -18.54 9.65 6.72
C SER A 79 -18.25 10.78 7.71
N THR A 80 -18.00 10.42 8.96
CA THR A 80 -17.71 11.35 10.06
C THR A 80 -16.73 10.71 11.06
N TRP A 81 -16.28 11.48 12.05
CA TRP A 81 -15.43 10.99 13.13
C TRP A 81 -16.26 10.56 14.33
N SER A 82 -16.10 9.31 14.77
CA SER A 82 -16.58 8.84 16.06
C SER A 82 -15.47 8.95 17.11
N CYS A 83 -15.85 9.17 18.37
CA CYS A 83 -14.91 9.22 19.50
C CYS A 83 -15.19 8.02 20.41
N VAL A 84 -14.31 7.03 20.40
CA VAL A 84 -14.38 5.84 21.26
C VAL A 84 -13.13 5.85 22.14
N ASP A 85 -13.30 5.82 23.46
CA ASP A 85 -12.18 5.86 24.43
C ASP A 85 -11.20 7.02 24.21
N ARG A 86 -11.73 8.21 23.83
CA ARG A 86 -10.95 9.42 23.47
C ARG A 86 -10.13 9.29 22.19
N ILE A 87 -10.34 8.24 21.40
CA ILE A 87 -9.69 8.01 20.11
C ILE A 87 -10.68 8.36 19.00
N LEU A 88 -10.29 9.28 18.11
CA LEU A 88 -11.06 9.59 16.91
C LEU A 88 -10.88 8.47 15.88
N MET A 89 -12.00 7.93 15.41
CA MET A 89 -12.04 6.88 14.39
C MET A 89 -13.03 7.27 13.29
N PRO A 90 -12.65 7.12 12.01
CA PRO A 90 -13.56 7.33 10.90
C PRO A 90 -14.70 6.31 10.98
N LEU A 91 -15.91 6.80 10.78
CA LEU A 91 -17.15 6.06 10.81
C LEU A 91 -17.95 6.41 9.56
N ALA A 92 -18.38 5.39 8.84
CA ALA A 92 -19.29 5.53 7.71
C ALA A 92 -20.70 5.09 8.13
N LEU A 93 -21.68 5.94 7.90
CA LEU A 93 -23.07 5.71 8.23
C LEU A 93 -23.90 5.74 6.94
N GLU A 94 -24.75 4.75 6.74
CA GLU A 94 -25.51 4.51 5.52
C GLU A 94 -27.02 4.56 5.77
N ALA A 95 -27.73 5.05 4.75
CA ALA A 95 -29.18 5.01 4.64
C ALA A 95 -29.62 4.91 3.17
N SER A 96 -30.87 4.48 2.95
CA SER A 96 -31.53 4.58 1.66
C SER A 96 -31.69 6.05 1.29
N LEU A 97 -31.35 6.41 0.04
CA LEU A 97 -31.47 7.77 -0.47
C LEU A 97 -32.93 8.23 -0.50
N ALA A 98 -33.86 7.32 -0.80
CA ALA A 98 -35.30 7.61 -0.81
C ALA A 98 -35.79 7.96 0.61
N ASP A 99 -35.42 7.16 1.60
CA ASP A 99 -35.81 7.37 3.00
C ASP A 99 -35.33 8.74 3.51
N ILE A 100 -34.09 9.13 3.15
CA ILE A 100 -33.56 10.46 3.47
C ILE A 100 -34.35 11.57 2.78
N CYS A 101 -34.85 11.36 1.56
CA CYS A 101 -35.65 12.37 0.86
C CYS A 101 -37.05 12.52 1.45
N GLU A 102 -37.59 11.50 2.12
CA GLU A 102 -38.87 11.54 2.80
C GLU A 102 -38.79 12.19 4.20
N THR A 103 -37.61 12.26 4.81
CA THR A 103 -37.45 12.86 6.13
C THR A 103 -37.46 14.39 6.11
N SER A 104 -37.65 14.99 7.30
CA SER A 104 -37.57 16.44 7.54
C SER A 104 -36.16 16.91 7.94
N SER A 105 -35.30 16.01 8.42
CA SER A 105 -33.89 16.27 8.73
C SER A 105 -33.05 14.99 8.69
N ILE A 106 -31.74 15.12 8.43
CA ILE A 106 -30.79 14.00 8.47
C ILE A 106 -30.25 13.89 9.89
N SER A 107 -30.80 12.96 10.67
CA SER A 107 -30.32 12.67 12.03
C SER A 107 -29.22 11.62 11.98
N VAL A 108 -28.00 11.97 12.42
CA VAL A 108 -26.85 11.04 12.47
C VAL A 108 -27.19 9.76 13.24
N ASN A 109 -27.97 9.87 14.32
CA ASN A 109 -28.35 8.74 15.17
C ASN A 109 -29.34 7.76 14.49
N SER A 110 -30.01 8.20 13.43
CA SER A 110 -30.95 7.36 12.67
C SER A 110 -30.29 6.57 11.55
N LEU A 111 -29.05 6.94 11.18
CA LEU A 111 -28.27 6.26 10.16
C LEU A 111 -27.65 4.99 10.74
N ARG A 112 -27.53 3.95 9.91
CA ARG A 112 -26.93 2.68 10.33
C ARG A 112 -25.45 2.70 10.02
N PRO A 113 -24.56 2.08 10.82
CA PRO A 113 -23.19 1.84 10.39
C PRO A 113 -23.20 1.16 9.02
N SER A 114 -22.51 1.74 8.04
CA SER A 114 -22.38 1.12 6.73
C SER A 114 -21.73 -0.25 6.96
N PRO A 115 -22.37 -1.35 6.52
CA PRO A 115 -21.73 -2.65 6.63
C PRO A 115 -20.42 -2.58 5.85
N LEU A 116 -19.30 -2.79 6.55
CA LEU A 116 -18.11 -3.37 5.92
C LEU A 116 -18.66 -4.64 5.26
N LEU A 117 -18.86 -4.60 3.93
CA LEU A 117 -19.61 -5.57 3.14
C LEU A 117 -19.65 -6.91 3.85
N SER A 118 -20.84 -7.31 4.31
CA SER A 118 -21.03 -8.61 4.93
C SER A 118 -20.35 -9.61 4.01
N ILE A 119 -19.29 -10.23 4.53
CA ILE A 119 -18.66 -11.40 3.92
C ILE A 119 -19.83 -12.22 3.40
N PRO A 120 -19.95 -12.51 2.09
CA PRO A 120 -21.06 -13.27 1.61
C PRO A 120 -21.06 -14.54 2.46
N ASN A 121 -22.08 -14.67 3.32
CA ASN A 121 -22.41 -15.96 3.88
C ASN A 121 -22.73 -16.75 2.63
N SER A 122 -21.77 -17.53 2.14
CA SER A 122 -22.09 -18.64 1.26
C SER A 122 -23.22 -19.35 1.96
N GLY A 123 -24.40 -19.26 1.36
CA GLY A 123 -25.64 -19.72 1.97
C GLY A 123 -25.45 -21.12 2.52
N LYS A 124 -26.22 -21.42 3.56
CA LYS A 124 -26.61 -22.79 3.86
C LYS A 124 -27.29 -23.35 2.61
N ASP A 125 -26.53 -23.85 1.65
CA ASP A 125 -27.03 -24.66 0.57
C ASP A 125 -25.91 -25.59 0.11
N GLN A 126 -26.05 -26.82 0.61
CA GLN A 126 -25.40 -28.04 0.18
C GLN A 126 -23.88 -28.02 0.29
N ASP A 127 -23.34 -28.78 1.23
CA ASP A 127 -22.06 -29.44 1.03
C ASP A 127 -22.20 -30.31 -0.23
N PRO A 128 -21.65 -29.96 -1.41
CA PRO A 128 -21.04 -31.04 -2.17
C PRO A 128 -19.90 -31.53 -1.29
N GLU A 129 -19.73 -32.84 -1.17
CA GLU A 129 -18.57 -33.49 -0.57
C GLU A 129 -17.27 -32.94 -1.22
N SER A 130 -16.81 -31.77 -0.80
CA SER A 130 -15.64 -31.13 -1.36
C SER A 130 -14.48 -31.51 -0.45
N ASN A 131 -13.89 -32.66 -0.80
CA ASN A 131 -12.56 -33.14 -0.42
C ASN A 131 -11.87 -32.25 0.61
N SER A 132 -11.84 -32.72 1.86
CA SER A 132 -11.04 -32.17 2.96
C SER A 132 -9.55 -32.33 2.68
N ALA A 133 -9.05 -31.65 1.63
CA ALA A 133 -7.64 -31.58 1.34
C ALA A 133 -7.01 -30.77 2.48
N SER A 134 -6.23 -31.45 3.32
CA SER A 134 -5.36 -30.80 4.30
C SER A 134 -4.47 -29.80 3.57
N LEU A 135 -4.47 -28.54 4.01
CA LEU A 135 -3.56 -27.53 3.49
C LEU A 135 -2.16 -27.86 4.01
N GLU A 136 -1.25 -28.16 3.09
CA GLU A 136 0.16 -28.35 3.45
C GLU A 136 0.76 -27.01 3.88
N PRO A 137 1.60 -26.97 4.92
CA PRO A 137 2.26 -25.73 5.32
C PRO A 137 3.29 -25.33 4.25
N LEU A 138 3.18 -24.10 3.75
CA LEU A 138 4.19 -23.51 2.86
C LEU A 138 5.15 -22.65 3.68
N ASN A 139 6.44 -23.01 3.68
CA ASN A 139 7.49 -22.20 4.27
C ASN A 139 8.24 -21.43 3.17
N ILE A 140 8.12 -20.11 3.16
CA ILE A 140 8.86 -19.24 2.24
C ILE A 140 10.20 -18.89 2.89
N GLN A 141 11.28 -19.39 2.31
CA GLN A 141 12.63 -19.11 2.79
C GLN A 141 13.07 -17.71 2.36
N THR A 142 12.85 -16.72 3.22
CA THR A 142 13.33 -15.35 2.99
C THR A 142 14.87 -15.29 2.98
N CYS A 143 15.46 -14.64 1.97
CA CYS A 143 16.88 -14.37 1.88
C CYS A 143 17.35 -13.33 2.91
N PHE A 144 18.68 -13.18 3.03
CA PHE A 144 19.31 -12.13 3.82
C PHE A 144 18.89 -10.74 3.31
N PRO A 145 18.76 -9.76 4.22
CA PRO A 145 18.36 -8.41 3.86
C PRO A 145 19.46 -7.71 3.07
N THR A 146 19.11 -7.21 1.88
CA THR A 146 19.95 -6.36 1.05
C THR A 146 19.59 -4.90 1.27
N ALA A 147 20.50 -3.99 0.92
CA ALA A 147 20.27 -2.56 1.06
C ALA A 147 19.05 -2.09 0.23
N ILE A 148 18.79 -2.79 -0.86
CA ILE A 148 17.65 -2.54 -1.74
C ILE A 148 16.31 -2.91 -1.09
N PHE A 149 16.22 -4.01 -0.33
CA PHE A 149 14.99 -4.33 0.41
C PHE A 149 14.68 -3.28 1.47
N GLU A 150 15.70 -2.67 2.07
CA GLU A 150 15.47 -1.60 3.04
C GLU A 150 14.88 -0.35 2.39
N LEU A 151 15.33 -0.03 1.16
CA LEU A 151 14.75 1.07 0.40
C LEU A 151 13.30 0.79 -0.02
N GLN A 152 12.97 -0.44 -0.45
CA GLN A 152 11.57 -0.82 -0.72
C GLN A 152 10.68 -0.65 0.51
N GLN A 153 11.18 -1.09 1.67
CA GLN A 153 10.45 -0.93 2.92
C GLN A 153 10.25 0.55 3.24
N GLN A 154 11.27 1.40 3.07
CA GLN A 154 11.14 2.85 3.28
C GLN A 154 10.07 3.46 2.35
N PHE A 155 10.08 3.11 1.06
CA PHE A 155 9.08 3.58 0.09
C PHE A 155 7.67 3.14 0.46
N PHE A 156 7.50 1.91 0.93
CA PHE A 156 6.22 1.42 1.46
C PHE A 156 5.75 2.22 2.68
N LEU A 157 6.63 2.45 3.66
CA LEU A 157 6.29 3.23 4.85
C LEU A 157 5.84 4.66 4.50
N ASP A 158 6.57 5.30 3.59
CA ASP A 158 6.25 6.66 3.15
C ASP A 158 4.96 6.69 2.32
N PHE A 159 4.72 5.69 1.48
CA PHE A 159 3.51 5.57 0.67
C PHE A 159 2.28 5.43 1.57
N VAL A 160 2.34 4.50 2.53
CA VAL A 160 1.27 4.28 3.51
C VAL A 160 1.05 5.54 4.35
N PHE A 161 2.12 6.25 4.73
CA PHE A 161 2.00 7.51 5.45
C PHE A 161 1.28 8.58 4.62
N LEU A 162 1.73 8.84 3.39
CA LEU A 162 1.18 9.90 2.55
C LEU A 162 -0.29 9.67 2.19
N TRP A 163 -0.66 8.42 1.95
CA TRP A 163 -2.03 8.03 1.58
C TRP A 163 -2.89 7.50 2.73
N ARG A 164 -2.46 7.70 3.99
CA ARG A 164 -3.14 7.17 5.19
C ARG A 164 -4.63 7.51 5.30
N SER A 165 -5.09 8.66 4.79
CA SER A 165 -6.52 9.00 4.78
C SER A 165 -7.34 8.07 3.90
N TRP A 166 -6.77 7.61 2.78
CA TRP A 166 -7.42 6.66 1.86
C TRP A 166 -7.40 5.23 2.40
N ILE A 167 -6.33 4.83 3.08
CA ILE A 167 -6.18 3.49 3.68
C ILE A 167 -6.97 3.39 5.00
N GLY A 168 -7.08 4.50 5.73
CA GLY A 168 -7.74 4.54 7.03
C GLY A 168 -9.26 4.69 6.96
N ASP A 169 -9.81 5.12 5.82
CA ASP A 169 -11.25 5.31 5.65
C ASP A 169 -11.95 3.99 5.26
N PRO A 170 -12.92 3.51 6.06
CA PRO A 170 -13.71 2.31 5.76
C PRO A 170 -14.40 2.31 4.39
N MET A 171 -14.71 3.49 3.84
CA MET A 171 -15.38 3.59 2.54
C MET A 171 -14.45 3.28 1.37
N THR A 172 -13.19 3.70 1.47
CA THR A 172 -12.22 3.56 0.39
C THR A 172 -11.39 2.29 0.55
N TRP A 173 -11.01 1.91 1.76
CA TRP A 173 -10.16 0.73 2.04
C TRP A 173 -10.98 -0.51 2.43
N ARG A 174 -11.79 -1.00 1.50
CA ARG A 174 -12.59 -2.23 1.66
C ARG A 174 -12.59 -3.07 0.39
N TYR A 175 -12.81 -4.37 0.53
CA TYR A 175 -13.00 -5.25 -0.62
C TYR A 175 -14.20 -4.80 -1.47
N GLY A 176 -14.08 -4.94 -2.79
CA GLY A 176 -15.03 -4.40 -3.77
C GLY A 176 -14.85 -2.90 -4.08
N SER A 177 -14.04 -2.16 -3.30
CA SER A 177 -13.69 -0.78 -3.63
C SER A 177 -12.62 -0.73 -4.73
N ARG A 178 -12.82 0.10 -5.75
CA ARG A 178 -11.78 0.37 -6.77
C ARG A 178 -10.52 0.99 -6.17
N VAL A 179 -10.65 1.73 -5.06
CA VAL A 179 -9.48 2.26 -4.34
C VAL A 179 -8.64 1.12 -3.77
N PHE A 180 -9.27 0.09 -3.20
CA PHE A 180 -8.54 -1.07 -2.69
C PHE A 180 -7.74 -1.76 -3.80
N ASN A 181 -8.33 -1.96 -4.99
CA ASN A 181 -7.64 -2.54 -6.14
C ASN A 181 -6.45 -1.68 -6.59
N ALA A 182 -6.65 -0.36 -6.70
CA ALA A 182 -5.61 0.59 -7.09
C ALA A 182 -4.41 0.56 -6.12
N PHE A 183 -4.68 0.56 -4.83
CA PHE A 183 -3.64 0.58 -3.81
C PHE A 183 -2.99 -0.79 -3.59
N ALA A 184 -3.72 -1.89 -3.73
CA ALA A 184 -3.13 -3.23 -3.76
C ALA A 184 -2.14 -3.34 -4.93
N ARG A 185 -2.48 -2.80 -6.10
CA ARG A 185 -1.56 -2.69 -7.24
C ARG A 185 -0.33 -1.83 -6.92
N ALA A 186 -0.51 -0.67 -6.27
CA ALA A 186 0.60 0.18 -5.87
C ALA A 186 1.56 -0.54 -4.90
N ILE A 187 1.04 -1.26 -3.91
CA ILE A 187 1.85 -2.06 -2.97
C ILE A 187 2.64 -3.14 -3.72
N LEU A 188 2.03 -3.81 -4.70
CA LEU A 188 2.70 -4.79 -5.56
C LEU A 188 3.80 -4.15 -6.41
N CYS A 189 3.54 -2.98 -7.00
CA CYS A 189 4.53 -2.21 -7.75
C CYS A 189 5.75 -1.84 -6.89
N LEU A 190 5.53 -1.35 -5.66
CA LEU A 190 6.60 -1.04 -4.72
C LEU A 190 7.41 -2.30 -4.34
N ALA A 191 6.72 -3.41 -4.08
CA ALA A 191 7.34 -4.68 -3.68
C ALA A 191 8.13 -5.38 -4.81
N SER A 192 7.92 -5.00 -6.07
CA SER A 192 8.57 -5.58 -7.26
C SER A 192 9.48 -4.62 -8.01
N TRP A 193 9.67 -3.39 -7.51
CA TRP A 193 10.35 -2.32 -8.28
C TRP A 193 9.73 -2.07 -9.67
N ASP A 194 8.43 -2.32 -9.81
CA ASP A 194 7.66 -2.10 -11.04
C ASP A 194 7.05 -0.70 -11.03
N PHE A 195 7.93 0.28 -11.14
CA PHE A 195 7.63 1.72 -11.16
C PHE A 195 8.71 2.47 -11.93
N GLU A 196 8.47 3.75 -12.23
CA GLU A 196 9.44 4.64 -12.87
C GLU A 196 9.98 5.69 -11.88
N VAL A 197 11.25 6.06 -12.02
CA VAL A 197 11.84 7.23 -11.35
C VAL A 197 11.81 8.40 -12.33
N SER A 198 11.14 9.48 -11.93
CA SER A 198 11.11 10.74 -12.68
C SER A 198 11.91 11.81 -11.96
N TYR A 199 12.82 12.45 -12.66
CA TYR A 199 13.60 13.59 -12.17
C TYR A 199 12.89 14.93 -12.42
N ASP A 200 11.57 14.91 -12.61
CA ASP A 200 10.75 16.12 -12.61
C ASP A 200 10.75 16.76 -11.21
N CYS A 201 11.11 18.03 -11.15
CA CYS A 201 11.29 18.80 -9.92
C CYS A 201 9.99 19.42 -9.38
N ASP A 202 8.86 19.35 -10.10
CA ASP A 202 7.56 19.90 -9.64
C ASP A 202 6.43 18.86 -9.53
N PRO A 203 6.60 17.79 -8.73
CA PRO A 203 5.52 16.85 -8.49
C PRO A 203 4.35 17.54 -7.77
N PRO A 204 3.11 17.01 -7.91
CA PRO A 204 1.90 17.58 -7.31
C PRO A 204 1.82 17.33 -5.79
N LEU A 205 2.75 17.94 -5.06
CA LEU A 205 2.80 18.02 -3.60
C LEU A 205 2.09 19.29 -3.09
N PRO A 206 1.66 19.31 -1.82
CA PRO A 206 1.60 18.18 -0.88
C PRO A 206 0.47 17.20 -1.24
N ILE A 207 0.64 15.90 -0.94
CA ILE A 207 -0.49 14.96 -0.92
C ILE A 207 -1.44 15.35 0.20
N ASN A 208 -2.66 15.74 -0.17
CA ASN A 208 -3.66 16.26 0.75
C ASN A 208 -5.08 15.83 0.34
N HIS A 209 -6.08 16.37 1.02
CA HIS A 209 -7.50 16.09 0.78
C HIS A 209 -8.02 16.39 -0.65
N SER A 210 -7.23 17.09 -1.48
CA SER A 210 -7.54 17.35 -2.89
C SER A 210 -6.94 16.31 -3.83
N SER A 211 -5.88 15.61 -3.39
CA SER A 211 -5.11 14.66 -4.18
C SER A 211 -5.90 13.38 -4.42
N ILE A 212 -5.89 12.90 -5.67
CA ILE A 212 -6.59 11.68 -6.09
C ILE A 212 -5.56 10.73 -6.72
N PRO A 213 -5.56 9.44 -6.36
CA PRO A 213 -4.72 8.45 -7.03
C PRO A 213 -5.00 8.45 -8.54
N GLY A 214 -3.95 8.56 -9.35
CA GLY A 214 -4.07 8.66 -10.81
C GLY A 214 -3.57 7.44 -11.58
N TRP A 215 -2.97 6.46 -10.90
CA TRP A 215 -2.34 5.32 -11.56
C TRP A 215 -3.35 4.27 -12.03
N LYS A 216 -2.98 3.55 -13.08
CA LYS A 216 -3.79 2.45 -13.64
C LYS A 216 -3.70 1.19 -12.77
N PHE A 217 -4.79 0.44 -12.74
CA PHE A 217 -4.89 -0.82 -12.02
C PHE A 217 -5.88 -1.77 -12.73
N PRO A 218 -5.76 -3.10 -12.52
CA PRO A 218 -6.75 -4.05 -13.03
C PRO A 218 -8.11 -3.86 -12.33
N GLU A 219 -9.19 -3.85 -13.10
CA GLU A 219 -10.55 -3.79 -12.54
C GLU A 219 -10.95 -5.13 -11.93
N GLU A 220 -10.39 -6.23 -12.47
CA GLU A 220 -10.65 -7.56 -11.96
C GLU A 220 -9.92 -7.81 -10.63
N GLU A 221 -10.57 -8.57 -9.75
CA GLU A 221 -10.00 -9.00 -8.47
C GLU A 221 -8.99 -10.16 -8.62
N LEU A 222 -8.83 -10.67 -9.84
CA LEU A 222 -8.04 -11.86 -10.17
C LEU A 222 -7.24 -11.60 -11.45
N TYR A 223 -5.91 -11.50 -11.33
CA TYR A 223 -5.05 -11.16 -12.47
C TYR A 223 -3.63 -11.69 -12.30
N TRP A 224 -2.86 -11.76 -13.38
CA TRP A 224 -1.45 -12.13 -13.35
C TRP A 224 -0.54 -10.92 -13.12
N PHE A 225 0.46 -11.07 -12.26
CA PHE A 225 1.47 -10.06 -11.97
C PHE A 225 2.83 -10.73 -11.74
N HIS A 226 3.82 -10.40 -12.58
CA HIS A 226 5.19 -10.96 -12.51
C HIS A 226 5.23 -12.49 -12.33
N GLY A 227 4.34 -13.21 -13.04
CA GLY A 227 4.25 -14.67 -13.00
C GLY A 227 3.47 -15.25 -11.80
N PHE A 228 2.94 -14.42 -10.92
CA PHE A 228 2.06 -14.81 -9.82
C PHE A 228 0.60 -14.50 -10.13
N LEU A 229 -0.30 -15.37 -9.68
CA LEU A 229 -1.74 -15.12 -9.72
C LEU A 229 -2.13 -14.28 -8.49
N ILE A 230 -2.49 -13.02 -8.71
CA ILE A 230 -2.96 -12.13 -7.65
C ILE A 230 -4.44 -12.32 -7.44
N MET A 231 -4.87 -12.46 -6.19
CA MET A 231 -6.28 -12.53 -5.83
C MET A 231 -6.61 -11.57 -4.69
N LEU A 232 -7.51 -10.64 -4.95
CA LEU A 232 -8.06 -9.76 -3.94
C LEU A 232 -9.20 -10.46 -3.20
N GLN A 233 -9.23 -10.39 -1.88
CA GLN A 233 -10.16 -11.11 -1.02
C GLN A 233 -10.71 -10.20 0.10
N PRO A 234 -11.93 -10.44 0.58
CA PRO A 234 -12.49 -9.67 1.69
C PRO A 234 -11.78 -9.91 3.01
N ASN A 235 -11.42 -11.16 3.32
CA ASN A 235 -10.74 -11.54 4.55
C ASN A 235 -9.93 -12.82 4.33
N LEU A 236 -8.77 -12.93 4.97
CA LEU A 236 -7.90 -14.11 4.97
C LEU A 236 -7.74 -14.75 6.35
N GLU A 237 -8.13 -14.08 7.44
CA GLU A 237 -8.03 -14.66 8.79
C GLU A 237 -9.01 -15.82 9.01
N SER A 238 -10.16 -15.79 8.33
CA SER A 238 -11.11 -16.89 8.36
C SER A 238 -10.65 -18.03 7.46
N GLN A 239 -10.48 -19.22 8.06
CA GLN A 239 -10.13 -20.45 7.34
C GLN A 239 -11.14 -20.81 6.25
N SER A 240 -12.43 -20.54 6.44
CA SER A 240 -13.45 -20.80 5.41
C SER A 240 -13.28 -19.88 4.20
N MET A 241 -12.95 -18.61 4.43
CA MET A 241 -12.70 -17.62 3.38
C MET A 241 -11.42 -17.94 2.61
N LEU A 242 -10.36 -18.34 3.32
CA LEU A 242 -9.12 -18.79 2.71
C LEU A 242 -9.36 -20.00 1.79
N ARG A 243 -10.11 -21.01 2.25
CA ARG A 243 -10.47 -22.19 1.44
C ARG A 243 -11.33 -21.83 0.23
N THR A 244 -12.25 -20.88 0.39
CA THR A 244 -13.08 -20.37 -0.71
C THR A 244 -12.23 -19.68 -1.77
N ALA A 245 -11.27 -18.85 -1.35
CA ALA A 245 -10.32 -18.19 -2.24
C ALA A 245 -9.48 -19.22 -3.02
N ILE A 246 -8.97 -20.26 -2.34
CA ILE A 246 -8.21 -21.36 -2.95
C ILE A 246 -9.06 -22.12 -3.98
N THR A 247 -10.33 -22.37 -3.66
CA THR A 247 -11.25 -23.07 -4.57
C THR A 247 -11.53 -22.24 -5.82
N ARG A 248 -11.75 -20.92 -5.66
CA ARG A 248 -11.86 -19.98 -6.78
C ARG A 248 -10.60 -19.95 -7.65
N ALA A 249 -9.42 -19.94 -7.02
CA ALA A 249 -8.13 -19.99 -7.72
C ALA A 249 -8.01 -21.26 -8.57
N LYS A 250 -8.34 -22.43 -7.99
CA LYS A 250 -8.34 -23.72 -8.70
C LYS A 250 -9.29 -23.71 -9.88
N ALA A 251 -10.52 -23.19 -9.71
CA ALA A 251 -11.49 -23.10 -10.79
C ALA A 251 -10.99 -22.24 -11.96
N PHE A 252 -10.39 -21.09 -11.66
CA PHE A 252 -9.80 -20.21 -12.67
C PHE A 252 -8.64 -20.85 -13.43
N ILE A 253 -7.78 -21.60 -12.73
CA ILE A 253 -6.66 -22.29 -13.35
C ILE A 253 -7.16 -23.45 -14.22
N SER A 254 -8.16 -24.20 -13.73
CA SER A 254 -8.70 -25.39 -14.40
C SER A 254 -9.46 -25.04 -15.69
N SER A 255 -10.13 -23.89 -15.73
CA SER A 255 -10.77 -23.37 -16.95
C SER A 255 -9.73 -22.92 -17.99
N SER A 256 -8.52 -22.54 -17.56
CA SER A 256 -7.39 -22.31 -18.46
C SER A 256 -6.73 -23.66 -18.79
N ALA A 257 -7.17 -24.31 -19.86
CA ALA A 257 -6.89 -25.71 -20.22
C ALA A 257 -5.41 -26.13 -20.47
N ARG A 258 -4.40 -25.56 -19.79
CA ARG A 258 -2.97 -25.70 -20.15
C ARG A 258 -1.95 -25.80 -19.02
N THR A 259 -2.32 -25.81 -17.74
CA THR A 259 -1.31 -25.80 -16.67
C THR A 259 -1.06 -27.19 -16.08
N THR A 260 -0.11 -27.93 -16.64
CA THR A 260 0.61 -29.03 -15.95
C THR A 260 1.64 -28.52 -14.93
N ARG A 261 1.63 -27.21 -14.66
CA ARG A 261 2.66 -26.50 -13.90
C ARG A 261 2.09 -26.05 -12.55
N LYS A 262 3.01 -25.94 -11.60
CA LYS A 262 2.77 -25.35 -10.29
C LYS A 262 2.40 -23.87 -10.46
N VAL A 263 1.23 -23.49 -9.96
CA VAL A 263 0.77 -22.10 -9.95
C VAL A 263 1.00 -21.50 -8.58
N ARG A 264 1.64 -20.34 -8.52
CA ARG A 264 1.87 -19.58 -7.29
C ARG A 264 0.92 -18.41 -7.26
N SER A 265 0.19 -18.28 -6.16
CA SER A 265 -0.85 -17.27 -5.99
C SER A 265 -0.56 -16.43 -4.76
N ILE A 266 -0.82 -15.13 -4.86
CA ILE A 266 -0.71 -14.16 -3.77
C ILE A 266 -2.11 -13.67 -3.45
N LEU A 267 -2.62 -14.03 -2.27
CA LEU A 267 -3.92 -13.61 -1.78
C LEU A 267 -3.76 -12.34 -0.95
N ILE A 268 -4.51 -11.29 -1.26
CA ILE A 268 -4.43 -9.99 -0.59
C ILE A 268 -5.81 -9.60 -0.09
N SER A 269 -5.91 -9.25 1.19
CA SER A 269 -7.08 -8.58 1.78
C SER A 269 -6.66 -7.21 2.35
N PRO A 270 -7.60 -6.34 2.76
CA PRO A 270 -7.27 -5.00 3.26
C PRO A 270 -6.24 -4.99 4.40
N GLY A 271 -6.21 -6.01 5.26
CA GLY A 271 -5.26 -6.10 6.36
C GLY A 271 -4.14 -7.14 6.15
N HIS A 272 -4.34 -8.15 5.31
CA HIS A 272 -3.54 -9.37 5.35
C HIS A 272 -3.11 -9.87 3.97
N ILE A 273 -2.08 -10.70 3.96
CA ILE A 273 -1.56 -11.39 2.78
C ILE A 273 -1.29 -12.86 3.10
N ALA A 274 -1.49 -13.73 2.11
CA ALA A 274 -1.14 -15.14 2.18
C ALA A 274 -0.59 -15.62 0.82
N PHE A 275 0.27 -16.63 0.86
CA PHE A 275 0.93 -17.18 -0.32
C PHE A 275 0.50 -18.63 -0.50
N VAL A 276 0.08 -19.00 -1.70
CA VAL A 276 -0.49 -20.31 -2.00
C VAL A 276 0.20 -20.93 -3.21
N GLU A 277 0.57 -22.20 -3.09
CA GLU A 277 1.00 -23.03 -4.21
C GLU A 277 -0.08 -24.04 -4.56
N LEU A 278 -0.45 -24.05 -5.84
CA LEU A 278 -1.45 -24.95 -6.41
C LEU A 278 -0.76 -25.85 -7.41
N PHE A 279 -0.80 -27.16 -7.16
CA PHE A 279 -0.26 -28.14 -8.08
C PHE A 279 -1.14 -29.39 -8.13
N GLN A 280 -1.76 -29.65 -9.28
CA GLN A 280 -2.69 -30.77 -9.48
C GLN A 280 -3.77 -30.81 -8.37
N HIS A 281 -3.63 -31.73 -7.40
CA HIS A 281 -4.54 -31.89 -6.27
C HIS A 281 -3.99 -31.32 -4.95
N THR A 282 -2.69 -30.99 -4.90
CA THR A 282 -2.01 -30.48 -3.70
C THR A 282 -2.16 -28.97 -3.58
N VAL A 283 -2.39 -28.52 -2.35
CA VAL A 283 -2.42 -27.10 -1.99
C VAL A 283 -1.51 -26.88 -0.81
N ALA A 284 -0.50 -26.03 -0.99
CA ALA A 284 0.31 -25.54 0.11
C ALA A 284 -0.03 -24.07 0.37
N CYS A 285 -0.15 -23.67 1.64
CA CYS A 285 -0.48 -22.31 2.03
C CYS A 285 0.46 -21.81 3.13
N SER A 286 0.91 -20.57 3.01
CA SER A 286 1.69 -19.93 4.07
C SER A 286 0.80 -19.58 5.26
N GLN A 287 1.44 -19.16 6.35
CA GLN A 287 0.73 -18.41 7.38
C GLN A 287 0.17 -17.10 6.79
N VAL A 288 -0.95 -16.65 7.33
CA VAL A 288 -1.55 -15.36 7.01
C VAL A 288 -0.75 -14.29 7.73
N LEU A 289 -0.18 -13.35 6.97
CA LEU A 289 0.67 -12.30 7.51
C LEU A 289 -0.05 -10.94 7.45
N PRO A 290 0.11 -10.07 8.47
CA PRO A 290 -0.30 -8.68 8.37
C PRO A 290 0.41 -7.99 7.21
N LEU A 291 -0.37 -7.48 6.25
CA LEU A 291 0.11 -6.62 5.17
C LEU A 291 0.07 -5.15 5.62
N LEU A 292 -1.01 -4.76 6.28
CA LEU A 292 -1.21 -3.45 6.88
C LEU A 292 -1.70 -3.58 8.32
N ALA A 293 -1.30 -2.62 9.12
CA ALA A 293 -1.57 -2.46 10.55
C ALA A 293 -1.45 -0.98 10.90
N ASP A 294 -1.97 -0.56 12.07
CA ASP A 294 -1.95 0.84 12.52
C ASP A 294 -0.54 1.49 12.48
N ARG A 295 0.51 0.69 12.67
CA ARG A 295 1.91 1.14 12.64
C ARG A 295 2.56 1.11 11.26
N SER A 296 1.84 0.79 10.18
CA SER A 296 2.44 0.55 8.86
C SER A 296 3.07 1.77 8.21
N ALA A 297 2.76 2.97 8.69
CA ALA A 297 3.44 4.19 8.25
C ALA A 297 4.77 4.46 9.00
N SER A 298 5.10 3.68 10.03
CA SER A 298 6.32 3.84 10.83
C SER A 298 7.13 2.55 10.99
N GLN A 299 6.53 1.38 10.81
CA GLN A 299 7.14 0.06 10.94
C GLN A 299 6.69 -0.84 9.80
N CYS A 300 7.65 -1.50 9.15
CA CYS A 300 7.33 -2.35 8.00
C CYS A 300 6.74 -3.68 8.50
N THR A 301 5.59 -4.04 7.95
CA THR A 301 4.85 -5.24 8.31
C THR A 301 5.55 -6.51 7.79
N PRO A 302 5.34 -7.67 8.46
CA PRO A 302 5.87 -8.95 7.99
C PRO A 302 5.38 -9.31 6.59
N GLY A 303 4.11 -9.03 6.28
CA GLY A 303 3.52 -9.32 4.98
C GLY A 303 4.23 -8.58 3.84
N PHE A 304 4.51 -7.27 4.02
CA PHE A 304 5.25 -6.52 2.99
C PHE A 304 6.70 -7.00 2.86
N ARG A 305 7.38 -7.35 3.97
CA ARG A 305 8.76 -7.88 3.92
C ARG A 305 8.85 -9.16 3.10
N VAL A 306 7.93 -10.10 3.35
CA VAL A 306 7.88 -11.37 2.59
C VAL A 306 7.49 -11.10 1.15
N LEU A 307 6.50 -10.23 0.90
CA LEU A 307 6.07 -9.87 -0.45
C LEU A 307 7.20 -9.27 -1.29
N ALA A 308 7.97 -8.33 -0.73
CA ALA A 308 9.10 -7.70 -1.42
C ALA A 308 10.15 -8.74 -1.85
N GLN A 309 10.45 -9.69 -0.96
CA GLN A 309 11.39 -10.77 -1.30
C GLN A 309 10.82 -11.76 -2.32
N VAL A 310 9.55 -12.14 -2.19
CA VAL A 310 8.87 -13.02 -3.15
C VAL A 310 8.90 -12.46 -4.57
N LEU A 311 8.72 -11.15 -4.72
CA LEU A 311 8.65 -10.51 -6.03
C LEU A 311 10.03 -10.10 -6.57
N SER A 312 10.98 -9.75 -5.70
CA SER A 312 12.30 -9.24 -6.10
C SER A 312 13.43 -10.26 -6.01
N THR A 313 13.15 -11.52 -5.63
CA THR A 313 14.16 -12.59 -5.55
C THR A 313 13.63 -13.93 -6.07
N ASP A 314 14.54 -14.89 -6.20
CA ASP A 314 14.23 -16.27 -6.56
C ASP A 314 13.78 -17.13 -5.37
N CYS A 315 13.53 -16.55 -4.19
CA CYS A 315 13.20 -17.31 -2.97
C CYS A 315 11.96 -18.20 -3.10
N TRP A 316 11.07 -17.84 -4.02
CA TRP A 316 9.84 -18.59 -4.31
C TRP A 316 9.58 -18.76 -5.81
N LYS A 317 10.46 -18.29 -6.70
CA LYS A 317 10.30 -18.47 -8.15
C LYS A 317 10.92 -19.80 -8.60
N GLU A 318 10.28 -20.47 -9.55
CA GLU A 318 10.90 -21.63 -10.21
C GLU A 318 11.95 -21.15 -11.19
N THR A 319 13.21 -21.51 -10.98
CA THR A 319 14.31 -21.18 -11.88
C THR A 319 14.16 -21.94 -13.20
N CYS A 320 13.45 -21.36 -14.16
CA CYS A 320 13.34 -21.90 -15.52
C CYS A 320 14.54 -21.51 -16.39
N VAL A 321 15.73 -21.36 -15.79
CA VAL A 321 16.98 -20.99 -16.48
C VAL A 321 17.27 -21.93 -17.66
N HIS A 322 16.95 -23.22 -17.52
CA HIS A 322 17.08 -24.23 -18.56
C HIS A 322 16.14 -24.04 -19.76
N ARG A 323 15.10 -23.20 -19.64
CA ARG A 323 14.16 -22.87 -20.73
C ARG A 323 14.57 -21.62 -21.50
N GLU A 324 15.50 -20.83 -20.96
CA GLU A 324 16.00 -19.64 -21.64
C GLU A 324 16.94 -20.06 -22.78
N LYS A 325 16.39 -20.13 -24.00
CA LYS A 325 17.18 -20.41 -25.21
C LYS A 325 17.70 -19.09 -25.77
N ARG A 326 18.94 -18.74 -25.44
CA ARG A 326 19.64 -17.62 -26.09
C ARG A 326 20.53 -18.12 -27.24
N PRO A 327 20.41 -17.55 -28.45
CA PRO A 327 21.23 -17.96 -29.59
C PRO A 327 22.73 -17.62 -29.43
N SER A 328 23.10 -16.76 -28.49
CA SER A 328 24.50 -16.41 -28.17
C SER A 328 24.63 -15.87 -26.73
N SER A 329 25.68 -16.25 -26.00
CA SER A 329 25.90 -15.81 -24.61
C SER A 329 26.40 -14.36 -24.56
N MET A 330 25.49 -13.40 -24.36
CA MET A 330 25.87 -12.02 -24.10
C MET A 330 26.57 -11.90 -22.73
N PRO A 331 27.72 -11.20 -22.64
CA PRO A 331 28.40 -10.96 -21.37
C PRO A 331 27.49 -10.22 -20.38
N PRO A 332 27.54 -10.53 -19.06
CA PRO A 332 26.75 -9.83 -18.04
C PRO A 332 26.94 -8.30 -18.06
N GLU A 333 28.13 -7.84 -18.40
CA GLU A 333 28.50 -6.42 -18.43
C GLU A 333 27.69 -5.67 -19.50
N ILE A 334 27.51 -6.28 -20.68
CA ILE A 334 26.70 -5.70 -21.75
C ILE A 334 25.22 -5.67 -21.36
N LEU A 335 24.73 -6.71 -20.68
CA LEU A 335 23.34 -6.73 -20.18
C LEU A 335 23.11 -5.65 -19.12
N SER A 336 24.08 -5.48 -18.23
CA SER A 336 24.07 -4.38 -17.26
C SER A 336 24.05 -3.04 -17.96
N GLU A 337 24.90 -2.84 -18.98
CA GLU A 337 24.96 -1.59 -19.72
C GLU A 337 23.63 -1.27 -20.42
N ILE A 338 23.00 -2.26 -21.05
CA ILE A 338 21.66 -2.13 -21.63
C ILE A 338 20.66 -1.72 -20.55
N LEU A 339 20.63 -2.40 -19.41
CA LEU A 339 19.73 -2.09 -18.30
C LEU A 339 19.88 -0.64 -17.80
N HIS A 340 21.11 -0.13 -17.70
CA HIS A 340 21.40 1.24 -17.22
C HIS A 340 21.06 2.34 -18.25
N HIS A 341 21.01 1.99 -19.53
CA HIS A 341 20.69 2.90 -20.63
C HIS A 341 19.24 2.80 -21.10
N SER A 342 18.53 1.75 -20.74
CA SER A 342 17.10 1.61 -21.00
C SER A 342 16.28 2.59 -20.17
N GLU A 343 15.19 3.08 -20.77
CA GLU A 343 14.14 3.76 -20.02
C GLU A 343 13.60 2.82 -18.92
N PRO A 344 13.15 3.34 -17.76
CA PRO A 344 12.71 2.52 -16.62
C PRO A 344 11.75 1.38 -16.99
N ARG A 345 10.76 1.67 -17.84
CA ARG A 345 9.77 0.70 -18.29
C ARG A 345 10.34 -0.40 -19.17
N ASP A 346 11.30 -0.04 -20.03
CA ASP A 346 11.99 -0.98 -20.91
C ASP A 346 12.96 -1.84 -20.11
N ALA A 347 13.62 -1.27 -19.09
CA ALA A 347 14.47 -2.01 -18.16
C ALA A 347 13.68 -3.09 -17.39
N VAL A 348 12.50 -2.74 -16.85
CA VAL A 348 11.60 -3.70 -16.18
C VAL A 348 11.12 -4.77 -17.16
N SER A 349 10.67 -4.37 -18.35
CA SER A 349 10.19 -5.32 -19.37
C SER A 349 11.31 -6.28 -19.82
N PHE A 350 12.53 -5.78 -19.94
CA PHE A 350 13.70 -6.59 -20.29
C PHE A 350 14.08 -7.55 -19.16
N ALA A 351 14.02 -7.10 -17.91
CA ALA A 351 14.20 -7.93 -16.73
C ALA A 351 13.18 -9.09 -16.71
N GLN A 352 11.91 -8.80 -16.95
CA GLN A 352 10.85 -9.83 -16.99
C GLN A 352 11.02 -10.85 -18.13
N ALA A 353 11.72 -10.50 -19.20
CA ALA A 353 11.92 -11.37 -20.35
C ALA A 353 13.03 -12.43 -20.13
N SER A 354 13.89 -12.28 -19.11
CA SER A 354 15.06 -13.13 -18.92
C SER A 354 15.48 -13.23 -17.46
N PHE A 355 15.64 -14.46 -16.96
CA PHE A 355 16.08 -14.71 -15.58
C PHE A 355 17.45 -14.08 -15.28
N LYS A 356 18.39 -14.15 -16.23
CA LYS A 356 19.71 -13.55 -16.06
C LYS A 356 19.62 -12.03 -15.95
N VAL A 357 18.76 -11.40 -16.74
CA VAL A 357 18.56 -9.94 -16.73
C VAL A 357 17.78 -9.52 -15.49
N GLU A 358 16.78 -10.30 -15.07
CA GLU A 358 16.03 -10.08 -13.84
C GLU A 358 16.95 -10.01 -12.63
N ARG A 359 17.88 -10.96 -12.52
CA ARG A 359 18.87 -10.97 -11.43
C ARG A 359 19.75 -9.73 -11.47
N LEU A 360 20.30 -9.38 -12.65
CA LEU A 360 21.11 -8.16 -12.82
C LEU A 360 20.31 -6.88 -12.51
N TYR A 361 19.03 -6.85 -12.86
CA TYR A 361 18.13 -5.74 -12.59
C TYR A 361 17.94 -5.56 -11.08
N TYR A 362 17.65 -6.61 -10.31
CA TYR A 362 17.47 -6.48 -8.87
C TYR A 362 18.79 -6.34 -8.09
N ASP A 363 19.92 -6.75 -8.67
CA ASP A 363 21.25 -6.53 -8.08
C ASP A 363 21.70 -5.06 -8.17
N SER A 364 21.24 -4.31 -9.18
CA SER A 364 21.70 -2.93 -9.45
C SER A 364 20.60 -1.86 -9.37
N VAL A 365 19.34 -2.23 -9.58
CA VAL A 365 18.17 -1.38 -9.87
C VAL A 365 18.56 -0.12 -10.65
N PRO A 366 18.69 -0.25 -11.98
CA PRO A 366 19.34 0.75 -12.85
C PRO A 366 18.65 2.11 -12.83
N GLN A 367 17.41 2.18 -12.35
CA GLN A 367 16.65 3.41 -12.19
C GLN A 367 17.24 4.38 -11.17
N PHE A 368 18.02 3.90 -10.20
CA PHE A 368 18.71 4.73 -9.22
C PHE A 368 20.21 4.81 -9.55
N LYS A 369 20.54 5.56 -10.59
CA LYS A 369 21.93 5.72 -11.06
C LYS A 369 22.81 6.26 -9.94
N HIS A 370 23.92 5.57 -9.69
CA HIS A 370 24.95 5.95 -8.71
C HIS A 370 24.48 6.06 -7.25
N VAL A 371 23.30 5.52 -6.90
CA VAL A 371 22.81 5.50 -5.52
C VAL A 371 23.15 4.16 -4.87
N SER A 372 23.86 4.20 -3.74
CA SER A 372 24.04 3.02 -2.88
C SER A 372 23.49 3.29 -1.48
N VAL A 373 22.62 2.41 -0.99
CA VAL A 373 22.05 2.52 0.36
C VAL A 373 23.07 2.01 1.38
N GLN A 374 23.49 2.85 2.31
CA GLN A 374 24.55 2.49 3.25
C GLN A 374 24.00 1.69 4.44
N ARG A 375 23.10 2.29 5.22
CA ARG A 375 22.57 1.70 6.46
C ARG A 375 21.12 2.14 6.69
N LEU A 376 20.23 1.16 6.86
CA LEU A 376 18.90 1.35 7.42
C LEU A 376 18.68 0.29 8.50
N ASN A 377 17.93 0.63 9.54
CA ASN A 377 17.60 -0.30 10.63
C ASN A 377 16.21 -0.91 10.46
N LEU A 378 15.73 -1.00 9.21
CA LEU A 378 14.39 -1.50 8.91
C LEU A 378 14.39 -3.02 8.90
N SER A 379 15.31 -3.66 8.19
CA SER A 379 15.41 -5.12 8.13
C SER A 379 16.22 -5.71 9.28
N ILE A 380 17.13 -4.89 9.84
CA ILE A 380 18.07 -5.30 10.88
C ILE A 380 17.96 -4.32 12.06
N PRO A 381 16.91 -4.41 12.89
CA PRO A 381 16.64 -3.40 13.92
C PRO A 381 17.69 -3.31 15.02
N CYS A 382 18.53 -4.35 15.20
CA CYS A 382 19.50 -4.40 16.28
C CYS A 382 20.67 -3.41 16.10
N CYS A 383 21.14 -3.19 14.88
CA CYS A 383 22.25 -2.28 14.59
C CYS A 383 22.26 -1.71 13.17
N GLY A 384 21.39 -2.19 12.26
CA GLY A 384 21.36 -1.76 10.85
C GLY A 384 22.55 -2.24 10.02
N ASP A 385 23.45 -3.06 10.57
CA ASP A 385 24.60 -3.59 9.84
C ASP A 385 24.26 -4.93 9.18
N ARG A 386 24.63 -5.10 7.92
CA ARG A 386 24.41 -6.34 7.15
C ARG A 386 25.55 -7.34 7.34
N THR A 387 26.72 -6.90 7.77
CA THR A 387 27.90 -7.78 7.88
C THR A 387 27.72 -8.84 8.96
N GLY A 388 28.16 -10.07 8.70
CA GLY A 388 28.16 -11.15 9.68
C GLY A 388 26.81 -11.84 9.90
N LEU A 389 25.76 -11.47 9.18
CA LEU A 389 24.44 -12.11 9.26
C LEU A 389 24.46 -13.55 8.73
N GLU A 390 25.32 -13.84 7.77
CA GLU A 390 25.47 -15.17 7.16
C GLU A 390 25.97 -16.23 8.15
N ASN A 391 26.71 -15.81 9.18
CA ASN A 391 27.32 -16.71 10.15
C ASN A 391 26.58 -16.71 11.50
N LEU A 392 26.12 -15.54 11.96
CA LEU A 392 25.57 -15.34 13.31
C LEU A 392 24.26 -14.53 13.29
N GLY A 393 23.53 -14.58 12.18
CA GLY A 393 22.23 -13.93 12.03
C GLY A 393 21.08 -14.87 12.41
N VAL A 394 20.10 -14.34 13.13
CA VAL A 394 18.83 -15.03 13.41
C VAL A 394 17.66 -14.22 12.88
N ARG A 395 16.64 -14.91 12.36
CA ARG A 395 15.43 -14.30 11.80
C ARG A 395 14.24 -14.53 12.72
N CYS A 396 13.52 -13.45 13.06
CA CYS A 396 12.28 -13.56 13.82
C CYS A 396 11.17 -14.18 12.97
N ILE A 397 10.52 -15.25 13.44
CA ILE A 397 9.43 -15.93 12.70
C ILE A 397 8.14 -15.10 12.61
N ARG A 398 7.94 -14.10 13.48
CA ARG A 398 6.72 -13.27 13.51
C ARG A 398 6.82 -12.04 12.61
N CYS A 399 7.92 -11.29 12.69
CA CYS A 399 8.09 -10.04 11.95
C CYS A 399 9.08 -10.14 10.78
N HIS A 400 9.74 -11.29 10.59
CA HIS A 400 10.72 -11.52 9.52
C HIS A 400 11.91 -10.53 9.52
N THR A 401 12.19 -9.88 10.65
CA THR A 401 13.40 -9.08 10.83
C THR A 401 14.60 -9.96 11.19
N TRP A 402 15.77 -9.53 10.77
CA TRP A 402 17.04 -10.17 11.07
C TRP A 402 17.72 -9.48 12.25
N GLN A 403 18.43 -10.25 13.07
CA GLN A 403 19.18 -9.75 14.21
C GLN A 403 20.50 -10.50 14.33
N HIS A 404 21.58 -9.82 14.68
CA HIS A 404 22.81 -10.51 15.05
C HIS A 404 22.68 -11.12 16.42
N GLN A 405 23.09 -12.36 16.54
CA GLN A 405 23.15 -13.11 17.79
C GLN A 405 23.84 -12.31 18.91
N LYS A 406 24.97 -11.67 18.59
CA LYS A 406 25.75 -10.84 19.52
C LYS A 406 24.97 -9.61 20.00
N CYS A 407 24.24 -8.95 19.11
CA CYS A 407 23.50 -7.73 19.46
C CYS A 407 22.34 -8.00 20.42
N ILE A 408 21.85 -9.24 20.48
CA ILE A 408 20.74 -9.64 21.34
C ILE A 408 21.16 -10.54 22.51
N GLY A 409 22.47 -10.74 22.69
CA GLY A 409 23.01 -11.51 23.82
C GLY A 409 22.65 -13.00 23.82
N LEU A 410 22.43 -13.60 22.65
CA LEU A 410 22.16 -15.04 22.55
C LEU A 410 23.48 -15.84 22.61
N GLU A 411 23.62 -16.74 23.57
CA GLU A 411 24.81 -17.60 23.72
C GLU A 411 24.77 -18.82 22.78
N ILE A 412 23.57 -19.32 22.47
CA ILE A 412 23.35 -20.50 21.62
C ILE A 412 22.41 -20.12 20.47
N LEU A 413 22.72 -20.59 19.26
CA LEU A 413 21.84 -20.38 18.11
C LEU A 413 20.55 -21.20 18.33
N PRO A 414 19.36 -20.57 18.40
CA PRO A 414 18.11 -21.31 18.42
C PRO A 414 18.00 -22.17 17.16
N SER A 415 17.28 -23.29 17.24
CA SER A 415 17.00 -24.10 16.06
C SER A 415 16.40 -23.24 14.96
N ASP A 416 16.85 -23.47 13.72
CA ASP A 416 16.30 -22.81 12.54
C ASP A 416 14.77 -22.94 12.59
N ASN A 417 14.09 -21.80 12.73
CA ASN A 417 12.62 -21.63 12.80
C ASN A 417 11.94 -21.47 14.18
N SER A 418 12.63 -21.20 15.28
CA SER A 418 11.95 -20.93 16.58
C SER A 418 12.15 -19.52 17.17
N PHE A 419 13.02 -18.69 16.59
CA PHE A 419 13.36 -17.40 17.18
C PHE A 419 12.23 -16.36 17.06
N ILE A 420 11.90 -15.71 18.19
CA ILE A 420 10.99 -14.56 18.27
C ILE A 420 11.72 -13.40 18.94
N CYS A 421 11.74 -12.23 18.28
CA CYS A 421 12.46 -11.07 18.80
C CYS A 421 11.74 -10.41 19.99
N ALA A 422 12.51 -9.66 20.80
CA ALA A 422 12.00 -8.97 21.99
C ALA A 422 10.82 -8.02 21.70
N THR A 423 10.82 -7.36 20.53
CA THR A 423 9.70 -6.52 20.10
C THR A 423 8.43 -7.33 19.93
N CYS A 424 8.49 -8.46 19.22
CA CYS A 424 7.34 -9.33 19.01
C CYS A 424 6.91 -10.11 20.26
N LEU A 425 7.79 -10.29 21.25
CA LEU A 425 7.42 -10.85 22.56
C LEU A 425 6.66 -9.85 23.42
N LYS A 426 6.97 -8.56 23.30
CA LYS A 426 6.32 -7.46 24.04
C LYS A 426 5.09 -6.90 23.34
N GLU A 427 4.94 -7.16 22.05
CA GLU A 427 3.82 -6.65 21.26
C GLU A 427 2.51 -7.33 21.63
N ASP A 428 1.53 -6.49 22.00
CA ASP A 428 0.15 -6.90 22.17
C ASP A 428 -0.40 -7.43 20.84
N SER A 429 -1.27 -8.44 20.88
CA SER A 429 -1.85 -9.04 19.66
C SER A 429 -2.59 -8.02 18.81
N LYS A 430 -3.09 -6.94 19.44
CA LYS A 430 -3.73 -5.80 18.78
C LYS A 430 -2.79 -4.99 17.87
N ALA A 431 -1.48 -5.06 18.06
CA ALA A 431 -0.51 -4.28 17.28
C ALA A 431 -0.43 -4.69 15.80
N THR A 432 -0.94 -5.87 15.44
CA THR A 432 -0.97 -6.38 14.07
C THR A 432 -2.28 -6.07 13.34
N HIS A 433 -3.28 -5.48 14.01
CA HIS A 433 -4.55 -5.15 13.38
C HIS A 433 -4.49 -3.78 12.69
N LEU A 434 -5.25 -3.68 11.60
CA LEU A 434 -5.58 -2.42 10.96
C LEU A 434 -6.95 -1.96 11.46
N THR A 435 -6.99 -0.91 12.26
CA THR A 435 -8.23 -0.27 12.68
C THR A 435 -8.55 0.92 11.77
N PRO A 436 -9.83 1.23 11.52
CA PRO A 436 -10.22 2.45 10.82
C PRO A 436 -9.54 3.68 11.43
N GLY A 437 -8.86 4.46 10.57
CA GLY A 437 -8.09 5.65 10.96
C GLY A 437 -6.87 5.39 11.85
N GLY A 438 -6.52 4.14 12.16
CA GLY A 438 -5.42 3.79 13.05
C GLY A 438 -4.06 4.32 12.57
N ILE A 439 -3.81 4.25 11.27
CA ILE A 439 -2.61 4.82 10.63
C ILE A 439 -2.61 6.36 10.71
N SER A 440 -3.78 6.98 10.57
CA SER A 440 -3.95 8.45 10.62
C SER A 440 -3.68 9.04 12.00
N ARG A 441 -3.55 8.21 13.05
CA ARG A 441 -3.10 8.65 14.39
C ARG A 441 -1.65 9.13 14.38
N LEU A 442 -0.84 8.72 13.41
CA LEU A 442 0.48 9.30 13.20
C LEU A 442 0.33 10.76 12.78
N HIS A 443 0.92 11.65 13.56
CA HIS A 443 0.76 13.07 13.36
C HIS A 443 1.45 13.51 12.04
N SER A 444 0.86 14.46 11.33
CA SER A 444 1.47 15.00 10.10
C SER A 444 2.81 15.69 10.35
N ARG A 445 3.09 16.07 11.59
CA ARG A 445 4.37 16.63 12.05
C ARG A 445 5.39 15.58 12.50
N THR A 446 5.06 14.30 12.44
CA THR A 446 6.01 13.24 12.77
C THR A 446 7.16 13.31 11.77
N GLU A 447 8.36 13.53 12.29
CA GLU A 447 9.57 13.56 11.48
C GLU A 447 9.74 12.23 10.75
N ARG A 448 9.98 12.32 9.45
CA ARG A 448 10.17 11.14 8.61
C ARG A 448 11.62 10.71 8.69
N ARG A 449 11.81 9.39 8.71
CA ARG A 449 13.15 8.80 8.73
C ARG A 449 13.92 9.28 7.50
N THR A 450 15.21 9.54 7.71
CA THR A 450 16.15 9.88 6.63
C THR A 450 17.06 8.67 6.41
N CYS A 451 17.23 8.27 5.16
CA CYS A 451 18.09 7.15 4.79
C CYS A 451 19.45 7.66 4.33
N ALA A 452 20.55 7.16 4.90
CA ALA A 452 21.88 7.47 4.39
C ALA A 452 22.11 6.72 3.06
N VAL A 453 22.32 7.49 1.99
CA VAL A 453 22.64 6.98 0.65
C VAL A 453 23.94 7.61 0.16
N THR A 454 24.73 6.89 -0.62
CA THR A 454 25.86 7.46 -1.35
C THR A 454 25.39 7.81 -2.75
N VAL A 455 25.61 9.04 -3.19
CA VAL A 455 25.36 9.51 -4.56
C VAL A 455 26.66 10.10 -5.08
N ASP A 456 27.18 9.58 -6.19
CA ASP A 456 28.45 10.00 -6.80
C ASP A 456 29.62 10.06 -5.80
N GLY A 457 29.70 9.06 -4.93
CA GLY A 457 30.74 8.95 -3.88
C GLY A 457 30.52 9.84 -2.66
N SER A 458 29.50 10.70 -2.64
CA SER A 458 29.15 11.57 -1.52
C SER A 458 28.00 11.01 -0.71
N VAL A 459 28.09 11.04 0.63
CA VAL A 459 26.99 10.59 1.49
C VAL A 459 25.94 11.68 1.63
N LYS A 460 24.68 11.32 1.37
CA LYS A 460 23.49 12.18 1.42
C LYS A 460 22.38 11.51 2.23
N GLY A 461 21.48 12.33 2.77
CA GLY A 461 20.25 11.90 3.40
C GLY A 461 19.10 11.88 2.41
N LEU A 462 18.62 10.70 2.05
CA LEU A 462 17.41 10.53 1.28
C LEU A 462 16.19 10.73 2.20
N ARG A 463 15.37 11.73 1.88
CA ARG A 463 14.20 12.12 2.67
C ARG A 463 12.97 12.34 1.79
N VAL A 464 11.82 11.80 2.21
CA VAL A 464 10.55 12.06 1.53
C VAL A 464 10.13 13.52 1.70
N ARG A 465 9.73 14.16 0.60
CA ARG A 465 9.23 15.54 0.60
C ARG A 465 7.72 15.53 0.80
N LEU A 466 7.27 16.20 1.86
CA LEU A 466 5.85 16.31 2.21
C LEU A 466 5.19 17.56 1.62
N SER A 467 5.98 18.52 1.12
CA SER A 467 5.52 19.79 0.56
C SER A 467 6.40 20.21 -0.62
N LYS A 468 5.90 21.12 -1.45
CA LYS A 468 6.72 21.74 -2.50
C LYS A 468 7.94 22.48 -1.91
N PRO A 469 9.06 22.52 -2.64
CA PRO A 469 10.22 23.34 -2.28
C PRO A 469 9.82 24.81 -2.06
N ALA A 470 10.49 25.48 -1.12
CA ALA A 470 10.12 26.85 -0.72
C ALA A 470 10.13 27.86 -1.89
N HIS A 471 11.01 27.69 -2.87
CA HIS A 471 11.10 28.58 -4.04
C HIS A 471 9.89 28.45 -4.99
N LEU A 472 9.18 27.32 -4.97
CA LEU A 472 7.95 27.06 -5.73
C LEU A 472 6.68 27.39 -4.94
N ARG A 473 6.81 28.06 -3.79
CA ARG A 473 5.70 28.42 -2.90
C ARG A 473 5.58 29.95 -2.81
N PRO A 474 4.87 30.61 -3.74
CA PRO A 474 4.72 32.06 -3.77
C PRO A 474 4.16 32.63 -2.47
N GLU A 475 3.32 31.86 -1.77
CA GLU A 475 2.72 32.25 -0.49
C GLU A 475 3.75 32.45 0.63
N LEU A 476 4.94 31.83 0.52
CA LEU A 476 6.01 31.99 1.50
C LEU A 476 6.77 33.29 1.33
N ARG A 477 6.73 33.92 0.15
CA ARG A 477 7.36 35.23 -0.10
C ARG A 477 6.75 36.33 0.77
N ILE A 478 5.51 36.14 1.21
CA ILE A 478 4.74 37.10 2.02
C ILE A 478 5.06 36.95 3.52
N ILE A 479 5.63 35.82 3.95
CA ILE A 479 5.74 35.45 5.38
C ILE A 479 7.10 35.85 6.00
N GLY A 480 8.08 36.32 5.21
CA GLY A 480 9.37 36.82 5.72
C GLY A 480 10.16 35.78 6.54
N ASP A 481 11.12 36.22 7.36
CA ASP A 481 12.11 35.40 8.11
C ASP A 481 11.55 34.36 9.12
N LEU A 482 10.23 34.14 9.19
CA LEU A 482 9.62 33.02 9.93
C LEU A 482 9.81 31.64 9.25
N ILE A 483 10.56 31.59 8.15
CA ILE A 483 10.78 30.43 7.25
C ILE A 483 11.67 29.33 7.86
N HIS A 484 12.25 29.50 9.06
CA HIS A 484 13.18 28.53 9.65
C HIS A 484 12.63 27.10 9.85
N SER A 485 11.30 26.90 9.81
CA SER A 485 10.66 25.57 9.93
C SER A 485 10.27 24.91 8.59
N ILE A 486 10.45 25.59 7.45
CA ILE A 486 10.01 25.09 6.15
C ILE A 486 11.20 24.41 5.46
N PRO A 487 11.09 23.12 5.06
CA PRO A 487 12.15 22.42 4.36
C PRO A 487 12.51 23.17 3.07
N LYS A 488 13.73 23.70 3.01
CA LYS A 488 14.30 24.34 1.81
C LYS A 488 14.65 23.32 0.71
N GLY A 489 14.58 22.03 1.02
CA GLY A 489 15.07 20.95 0.18
C GLY A 489 14.35 20.83 -1.16
N LEU A 490 15.15 20.60 -2.21
CA LEU A 490 14.66 20.32 -3.56
C LEU A 490 14.00 18.93 -3.60
N VAL A 491 13.13 18.74 -4.60
CA VAL A 491 12.74 17.40 -5.04
C VAL A 491 13.77 16.98 -6.07
N ASP A 492 14.52 15.93 -5.78
CA ASP A 492 15.52 15.36 -6.69
C ASP A 492 14.89 14.33 -7.62
N PHE A 493 13.91 13.56 -7.12
CA PHE A 493 13.12 12.66 -7.95
C PHE A 493 11.76 12.33 -7.34
N SER A 494 10.88 11.76 -8.17
CA SER A 494 9.57 11.24 -7.81
C SER A 494 9.37 9.84 -8.35
N ILE A 495 8.48 9.08 -7.72
CA ILE A 495 8.09 7.75 -8.19
C ILE A 495 6.79 7.86 -8.97
N GLN A 496 6.73 7.16 -10.10
CA GLN A 496 5.57 7.08 -10.96
C GLN A 496 5.16 5.63 -11.18
N PHE A 497 3.86 5.38 -11.31
CA PHE A 497 3.29 4.11 -11.72
C PHE A 497 2.64 4.29 -13.08
N ASN A 498 3.24 3.72 -14.13
CA ASN A 498 2.77 3.87 -15.51
C ASN A 498 2.63 5.35 -15.92
N GLY A 499 3.64 6.17 -15.60
CA GLY A 499 3.69 7.61 -15.89
C GLY A 499 2.82 8.49 -14.98
N SER A 500 2.13 7.92 -13.99
CA SER A 500 1.30 8.67 -13.04
C SER A 500 2.00 8.80 -11.69
N PHE A 501 2.04 10.00 -11.11
CA PHE A 501 2.68 10.24 -9.81
C PHE A 501 2.11 9.33 -8.71
N ALA A 502 3.00 8.58 -8.03
CA ALA A 502 2.65 7.63 -6.97
C ALA A 502 2.37 8.30 -5.60
N GLY A 503 2.58 9.62 -5.51
CA GLY A 503 2.55 10.35 -4.24
C GLY A 503 3.90 10.45 -3.55
N LEU A 504 4.91 9.72 -4.01
CA LEU A 504 6.25 9.67 -3.43
C LEU A 504 7.21 10.60 -4.18
N ALA A 505 7.76 11.56 -3.47
CA ALA A 505 8.79 12.47 -3.95
C ALA A 505 9.89 12.56 -2.90
N TYR A 506 11.15 12.57 -3.34
CA TYR A 506 12.30 12.50 -2.48
C TYR A 506 13.27 13.64 -2.78
N GLY A 507 14.02 14.02 -1.76
CA GLY A 507 15.22 14.81 -1.98
C GLY A 507 16.44 14.26 -1.24
N LEU A 508 17.60 14.72 -1.69
CA LEU A 508 18.93 14.35 -1.25
C LEU A 508 19.52 15.52 -0.47
N ASP A 509 19.37 15.47 0.85
CA ASP A 509 19.93 16.49 1.75
C ASP A 509 21.37 16.14 2.11
N ASP A 510 22.19 17.14 2.44
CA ASP A 510 23.46 16.87 3.13
C ASP A 510 23.16 16.27 4.49
N LEU A 511 23.83 15.17 4.85
CA LEU A 511 23.78 14.69 6.23
C LEU A 511 24.56 15.69 7.07
N GLU A 512 23.87 16.47 7.89
CA GLU A 512 24.50 17.14 9.01
C GLU A 512 25.05 16.02 9.90
N LEU A 513 26.38 15.82 9.86
CA LEU A 513 27.06 15.04 10.88
C LEU A 513 26.77 15.75 12.18
N ASP A 514 25.95 15.14 13.04
CA ASP A 514 25.84 15.55 14.43
C ASP A 514 27.25 15.50 15.04
N GLN A 515 27.95 16.63 14.96
CA GLN A 515 29.08 16.92 15.82
C GLN A 515 28.47 17.24 17.18
N ASN A 516 28.03 16.22 17.94
CA ASN A 516 27.98 16.23 19.40
C ASN A 516 27.49 14.88 19.98
N HIS A 517 28.43 14.26 20.70
CA HIS A 517 28.33 13.21 21.74
C HIS A 517 28.33 11.73 21.34
#